data_AF-A0A7R9R1B9-F1
#
_entry.id   AF-A0A7R9R1B9-F1
#
_cell.length_a   1.000
_cell.length_b   1.000
_cell.length_c   1.000
_cell.angle_alpha   90.00
_cell.angle_beta   90.00
_cell.angle_gamma   90.00
#
_symmetry.space_group_name_H-M   'P 1'
#
loop_
_entity.id
_entity.type
_entity.pdbx_description
1 polymer ?
#
loop_
_entity_poly.entity_id
_entity_poly.type
_entity_poly.pdbx_seq_one_letter_code
_entity_poly.pdbx_strand_id
1 'polypeptide(L)'
;YSDGSVQEVRQQWNDWIAQTIRVYADEEYVEMEWTVGPVPVDDNIGKEVITRFETNFENNKEFYTDANGRQNVKRVRNSEQQSCGQYKESVSKNYYPIYERSFIQDHQKDIQLTVLTDRAQGGSSEADGQLELMIHRRLLAVKDISLNETGVDGKGLVVRGKHYLFFKPINESTKLYRDLSRRLVMSPLMTF
;
A
#
# COMPACT_ATOMS: atom_id res chain seq x y z
N TYR A 1 -22.02 19.75 -2.65
CA TYR A 1 -22.17 20.11 -1.23
C TYR A 1 -20.85 19.80 -0.53
N SER A 2 -19.91 20.74 -0.55
CA SER A 2 -18.67 20.64 0.22
C SER A 2 -18.88 21.42 1.51
N ASP A 3 -18.99 20.72 2.63
CA ASP A 3 -19.12 21.28 3.99
C ASP A 3 -17.85 22.02 4.47
N GLY A 4 -16.94 22.41 3.56
CA GLY A 4 -15.67 23.07 3.87
C GLY A 4 -14.64 22.21 4.62
N SER A 5 -15.07 21.14 5.28
CA SER A 5 -14.25 20.25 6.13
C SER A 5 -13.48 19.17 5.35
N VAL A 6 -13.98 18.79 4.17
CA VAL A 6 -13.35 17.79 3.30
C VAL A 6 -13.48 18.16 1.83
N GLN A 7 -12.39 17.93 1.09
CA GLN A 7 -12.37 17.91 -0.36
C GLN A 7 -12.17 16.47 -0.83
N GLU A 8 -13.01 15.99 -1.75
CA GLU A 8 -12.88 14.64 -2.28
C GLU A 8 -12.86 14.60 -3.81
N VAL A 9 -12.07 13.67 -4.34
CA VAL A 9 -12.03 13.32 -5.76
C VAL A 9 -12.35 11.84 -5.89
N ARG A 10 -13.37 11.51 -6.68
CA ARG A 10 -13.77 10.13 -6.97
C ARG A 10 -13.27 9.74 -8.35
N GLN A 11 -12.61 8.59 -8.42
CA GLN A 11 -12.01 8.04 -9.64
C GLN A 11 -12.58 6.65 -9.87
N GLN A 12 -13.21 6.44 -11.02
CA GLN A 12 -13.54 5.11 -11.52
C GLN A 12 -12.48 4.74 -12.56
N TRP A 13 -11.67 3.72 -12.26
CA TRP A 13 -10.62 3.28 -13.18
C TRP A 13 -11.16 2.31 -14.23
N ASN A 14 -12.03 1.38 -13.81
CA ASN A 14 -12.76 0.45 -14.65
C ASN A 14 -13.95 -0.11 -13.85
N ASP A 15 -14.68 -1.09 -14.38
CA ASP A 15 -15.89 -1.64 -13.75
C ASP A 15 -15.68 -2.29 -12.36
N TRP A 16 -14.44 -2.63 -12.00
CA TRP A 16 -14.12 -3.35 -10.76
C TRP A 16 -13.02 -2.68 -9.92
N ILE A 17 -12.57 -1.48 -10.30
CA ILE A 17 -11.61 -0.66 -9.56
C ILE A 17 -12.14 0.78 -9.46
N ALA A 18 -12.33 1.23 -8.22
CA ALA A 18 -12.64 2.61 -7.90
C ALA A 18 -11.76 3.12 -6.75
N GLN A 19 -11.50 4.41 -6.74
CA GLN A 19 -10.72 5.09 -5.71
C GLN A 19 -11.38 6.42 -5.33
N THR A 20 -11.38 6.75 -4.04
CA THR A 20 -11.74 8.08 -3.54
C THR A 20 -10.55 8.65 -2.80
N ILE A 21 -10.13 9.85 -3.21
CA ILE A 21 -9.05 10.60 -2.58
C ILE A 21 -9.69 11.70 -1.74
N ARG A 22 -9.38 11.78 -0.45
CA ARG A 22 -9.91 12.79 0.47
C ARG A 22 -8.79 13.59 1.11
N VAL A 23 -8.99 14.90 1.18
CA VAL A 23 -8.15 15.84 1.93
C VAL A 23 -9.06 16.51 2.95
N TYR A 24 -8.76 16.28 4.23
CA TYR A 24 -9.48 16.89 5.35
C TYR A 24 -8.76 18.17 5.78
N ALA A 25 -9.53 19.20 6.16
CA ALA A 25 -8.96 20.51 6.49
C ALA A 25 -7.95 20.47 7.66
N ASP A 26 -8.15 19.58 8.63
CA ASP A 26 -7.37 19.49 9.87
C ASP A 26 -6.34 18.34 9.89
N GLU A 27 -6.12 17.68 8.76
CA GLU A 27 -5.21 16.52 8.68
C GLU A 27 -4.04 16.79 7.73
N GLU A 28 -2.85 16.32 8.13
CA GLU A 28 -1.60 16.51 7.37
C GLU A 28 -1.32 15.35 6.38
N TYR A 29 -2.36 14.58 6.03
CA TYR A 29 -2.27 13.45 5.11
C TYR A 29 -3.41 13.45 4.09
N VAL A 30 -3.18 12.73 3.00
CA VAL A 30 -4.20 12.40 2.00
C VAL A 30 -4.72 11.00 2.30
N GLU A 31 -6.03 10.85 2.47
CA GLU A 31 -6.68 9.55 2.57
C GLU A 31 -7.00 9.05 1.15
N MET A 32 -6.55 7.83 0.84
CA MET A 32 -6.86 7.13 -0.40
C MET A 32 -7.65 5.87 -0.08
N GLU A 33 -8.96 5.92 -0.28
CA GLU A 33 -9.84 4.77 -0.15
C GLU A 33 -9.97 4.07 -1.50
N TRP A 34 -9.55 2.81 -1.57
CA TRP A 34 -9.66 1.99 -2.76
C TRP A 34 -10.75 0.93 -2.57
N THR A 35 -11.48 0.62 -3.64
CA THR A 35 -12.41 -0.50 -3.72
C THR A 35 -12.04 -1.33 -4.94
N VAL A 36 -11.67 -2.58 -4.72
CA VAL A 36 -11.22 -3.52 -5.76
C VAL A 36 -12.05 -4.79 -5.71
N GLY A 37 -12.64 -5.12 -6.84
CA GLY A 37 -13.30 -6.39 -7.09
C GLY A 37 -14.76 -6.24 -7.56
N PRO A 38 -15.37 -7.34 -8.04
CA PRO A 38 -14.77 -8.67 -8.18
C PRO A 38 -13.66 -8.67 -9.24
N VAL A 39 -12.48 -9.20 -8.89
CA VAL A 39 -11.36 -9.25 -9.84
C VAL A 39 -11.74 -10.23 -10.96
N PRO A 40 -11.80 -9.81 -12.23
CA PRO A 40 -12.27 -10.66 -13.32
C PRO A 40 -11.25 -11.76 -13.60
N VAL A 41 -11.74 -12.98 -13.81
CA VAL A 41 -10.90 -14.17 -14.10
C VAL A 41 -11.52 -15.04 -15.20
N ASP A 42 -12.52 -14.54 -15.92
CA ASP A 42 -13.20 -15.25 -17.01
C ASP A 42 -12.25 -15.53 -18.19
N ASP A 43 -11.13 -14.80 -18.25
CA ASP A 43 -10.02 -15.00 -19.15
C ASP A 43 -9.07 -16.15 -18.75
N ASN A 44 -9.35 -16.83 -17.64
CA ASN A 44 -8.48 -17.84 -17.02
C ASN A 44 -7.09 -17.30 -16.60
N ILE A 45 -6.97 -15.98 -16.35
CA ILE A 45 -5.73 -15.35 -15.91
C ILE A 45 -5.88 -14.84 -14.47
N GLY A 46 -5.08 -15.37 -13.55
CA GLY A 46 -4.96 -14.86 -12.19
C GLY A 46 -4.33 -13.46 -12.17
N LYS A 47 -4.79 -12.59 -11.26
CA LYS A 47 -4.39 -11.18 -11.21
C LYS A 47 -4.00 -10.80 -9.79
N GLU A 48 -2.90 -10.08 -9.67
CA GLU A 48 -2.48 -9.40 -8.44
C GLU A 48 -2.56 -7.89 -8.69
N VAL A 49 -3.27 -7.19 -7.82
CA VAL A 49 -3.61 -5.78 -7.99
C VAL A 49 -2.80 -4.99 -7.00
N ILE A 50 -2.08 -3.99 -7.50
CA ILE A 50 -1.24 -3.11 -6.71
C ILE A 50 -1.71 -1.66 -6.83
N THR A 51 -1.46 -0.88 -5.79
CA THR A 51 -1.32 0.57 -5.92
C THR A 51 0.16 0.90 -5.99
N ARG A 52 0.55 1.81 -6.88
CA ARG A 52 1.94 2.27 -7.05
C ARG A 52 1.99 3.79 -7.00
N PHE A 53 2.85 4.28 -6.12
CA PHE A 53 3.19 5.69 -6.02
C PHE A 53 4.50 5.93 -6.74
N GLU A 54 4.53 6.90 -7.64
CA GLU A 54 5.72 7.28 -8.41
C GLU A 54 6.08 8.73 -8.15
N THR A 55 7.35 8.96 -7.82
CA THR A 55 7.93 10.28 -7.56
C THR A 55 9.26 10.43 -8.29
N ASN A 56 9.83 11.62 -8.28
CA ASN A 56 11.17 11.90 -8.77
C ASN A 56 12.24 11.78 -7.66
N PHE A 57 12.00 10.95 -6.65
CA PHE A 57 12.95 10.76 -5.54
C PHE A 57 14.11 9.87 -5.97
N GLU A 58 15.31 10.23 -5.49
CA GLU A 58 16.50 9.41 -5.63
C GLU A 58 16.76 8.67 -4.31
N ASN A 59 16.03 7.56 -4.10
CA ASN A 59 16.13 6.74 -2.88
C ASN A 59 17.20 5.64 -2.95
N ASN A 60 18.02 5.58 -4.00
CA ASN A 60 19.18 4.69 -4.13
C ASN A 60 18.87 3.20 -3.88
N LYS A 61 17.76 2.70 -4.43
CA LYS A 61 17.23 1.33 -4.21
C LYS A 61 16.76 1.04 -2.77
N GLU A 62 16.71 2.04 -1.89
CA GLU A 62 16.38 1.86 -0.49
C GLU A 62 14.93 2.21 -0.20
N PHE A 63 14.26 1.37 0.57
CA PHE A 63 12.94 1.66 1.12
C PHE A 63 12.84 1.05 2.50
N TYR A 64 11.81 1.44 3.24
CA TYR A 64 11.65 1.04 4.63
C TYR A 64 10.28 0.42 4.83
N THR A 65 10.25 -0.69 5.56
CA THR A 65 9.01 -1.33 6.01
C THR A 65 9.03 -1.42 7.53
N ASP A 66 7.87 -1.43 8.17
CA ASP A 66 7.81 -1.74 9.59
C ASP A 66 8.05 -3.24 9.87
N ALA A 67 8.41 -3.55 11.11
CA ALA A 67 8.40 -4.89 11.68
C ALA A 67 7.27 -4.97 12.72
N ASN A 68 6.12 -5.49 12.31
CA ASN A 68 4.91 -5.66 13.14
C ASN A 68 4.48 -4.34 13.83
N GLY A 69 4.47 -3.24 13.09
CA GLY A 69 4.12 -1.89 13.55
C GLY A 69 5.19 -1.19 14.41
N ARG A 70 6.33 -1.85 14.70
CA ARG A 70 7.32 -1.35 15.66
C ARG A 70 8.52 -0.69 15.01
N GLN A 71 9.58 -1.45 14.76
CA GLN A 71 10.84 -0.92 14.24
C GLN A 71 10.73 -0.73 12.73
N ASN A 72 11.43 0.28 12.19
CA ASN A 72 11.60 0.39 10.74
C ASN A 72 12.79 -0.47 10.31
N VAL A 73 12.61 -1.27 9.28
CA VAL A 73 13.64 -2.11 8.68
C VAL A 73 13.98 -1.56 7.31
N LYS A 74 15.25 -1.24 7.11
CA LYS A 74 15.78 -0.83 5.80
C LYS A 74 15.83 -2.04 4.87
N ARG A 75 15.29 -1.87 3.67
CA ARG A 75 15.27 -2.85 2.58
C ARG A 75 16.04 -2.26 1.40
N VAL A 76 16.81 -3.10 0.70
CA VAL A 76 17.57 -2.71 -0.49
C VAL A 76 17.14 -3.62 -1.63
N ARG A 77 16.60 -3.02 -2.70
CA ARG A 77 16.17 -3.78 -3.89
C ARG A 77 17.32 -4.62 -4.45
N ASN A 78 17.06 -5.90 -4.72
CA ASN A 78 18.04 -6.85 -5.26
C ASN A 78 19.31 -7.02 -4.40
N SER A 79 19.19 -6.96 -3.07
CA SER A 79 20.33 -7.21 -2.19
C SER A 79 20.86 -8.64 -2.31
N GLU A 80 22.18 -8.83 -2.19
CA GLU A 80 22.83 -10.14 -2.29
C GLU A 80 22.37 -11.12 -1.19
N GLN A 81 21.92 -10.58 -0.05
CA GLN A 81 21.34 -11.36 1.05
C GLN A 81 20.03 -12.06 0.67
N GLN A 82 19.37 -11.66 -0.43
CA GLN A 82 18.14 -12.25 -0.94
C GLN A 82 18.38 -13.29 -2.05
N SER A 83 19.51 -14.01 -2.05
CA SER A 83 19.79 -15.00 -3.12
C SER A 83 18.72 -16.11 -3.14
N CYS A 84 17.79 -16.05 -4.09
CA CYS A 84 16.79 -17.07 -4.33
C CYS A 84 17.35 -18.21 -5.21
N GLY A 85 18.53 -18.73 -4.88
CA GLY A 85 19.15 -19.86 -5.59
C GLY A 85 19.04 -19.77 -7.13
N GLN A 86 18.50 -20.81 -7.76
CA GLN A 86 18.31 -20.93 -9.22
C GLN A 86 17.08 -20.17 -9.76
N TYR A 87 16.19 -19.67 -8.89
CA TYR A 87 14.97 -18.99 -9.30
C TYR A 87 15.23 -17.49 -9.49
N LYS A 88 15.24 -17.05 -10.76
CA LYS A 88 15.40 -15.65 -11.17
C LYS A 88 14.11 -14.86 -11.00
N GLU A 89 13.56 -14.87 -9.80
CA GLU A 89 12.40 -14.06 -9.45
C GLU A 89 12.84 -12.64 -9.14
N SER A 90 12.67 -11.70 -10.08
CA SER A 90 13.17 -10.33 -9.92
C SER A 90 12.31 -9.47 -8.99
N VAL A 91 10.98 -9.60 -9.09
CA VAL A 91 10.02 -8.77 -8.36
C VAL A 91 9.66 -9.40 -7.01
N SER A 92 9.22 -10.66 -7.01
CA SER A 92 8.65 -11.30 -5.81
C SER A 92 9.64 -11.40 -4.64
N LYS A 93 10.95 -11.55 -4.90
CA LYS A 93 11.99 -11.56 -3.85
C LYS A 93 12.15 -10.22 -3.11
N ASN A 94 11.71 -9.11 -3.73
CA ASN A 94 11.79 -7.78 -3.15
C ASN A 94 10.51 -7.38 -2.42
N TYR A 95 9.48 -8.23 -2.41
CA TYR A 95 8.26 -7.97 -1.64
C TYR A 95 8.46 -8.30 -0.17
N TYR A 96 8.05 -7.38 0.70
CA TYR A 96 8.12 -7.53 2.14
C TYR A 96 6.75 -7.30 2.79
N PRO A 97 6.50 -7.89 3.96
CA PRO A 97 5.30 -7.59 4.74
C PRO A 97 5.36 -6.13 5.23
N ILE A 98 4.26 -5.42 5.06
CA ILE A 98 4.00 -4.08 5.58
C ILE A 98 2.78 -4.22 6.49
N TYR A 99 2.97 -4.07 7.79
CA TYR A 99 1.86 -4.23 8.74
C TYR A 99 1.10 -2.91 8.93
N GLU A 100 1.84 -1.81 8.91
CA GLU A 100 1.32 -0.51 9.26
C GLU A 100 1.86 0.60 8.35
N ARG A 101 3.15 0.56 7.97
CA ARG A 101 3.77 1.65 7.23
C ARG A 101 4.94 1.22 6.36
N SER A 102 5.06 1.90 5.23
CA SER A 102 6.25 1.87 4.39
C SER A 102 6.56 3.26 3.84
N PHE A 103 7.84 3.51 3.56
CA PHE A 103 8.27 4.81 3.06
C PHE A 103 9.54 4.72 2.23
N ILE A 104 9.73 5.73 1.38
CA ILE A 104 10.96 6.01 0.63
C ILE A 104 11.46 7.41 0.98
N GLN A 105 12.77 7.60 0.98
CA GLN A 105 13.43 8.84 1.36
C GLN A 105 14.37 9.30 0.24
N ASP A 106 14.33 10.59 -0.08
CA ASP A 106 15.37 11.26 -0.84
C ASP A 106 16.22 12.06 0.16
N HIS A 107 17.40 11.52 0.49
CA HIS A 107 18.29 12.11 1.47
C HIS A 107 18.93 13.43 1.01
N GLN A 108 19.05 13.65 -0.31
CA GLN A 108 19.60 14.90 -0.83
C GLN A 108 18.59 16.04 -0.69
N LYS A 109 17.30 15.75 -0.87
CA LYS A 109 16.21 16.72 -0.77
C LYS A 109 15.60 16.84 0.63
N ASP A 110 16.06 16.04 1.60
CA ASP A 110 15.48 15.89 2.94
C ASP A 110 13.95 15.75 2.88
N ILE A 111 13.46 14.79 2.11
CA ILE A 111 12.03 14.54 1.96
C ILE A 111 11.71 13.05 1.99
N GLN A 112 10.58 12.72 2.61
CA GLN A 112 10.09 11.36 2.76
C GLN A 112 8.66 11.28 2.24
N LEU A 113 8.38 10.24 1.45
CA LEU A 113 7.04 9.80 1.11
C LEU A 113 6.68 8.65 2.03
N THR A 114 5.62 8.81 2.82
CA THR A 114 5.13 7.76 3.73
C THR A 114 3.74 7.30 3.32
N VAL A 115 3.55 5.99 3.34
CA VAL A 115 2.26 5.33 3.18
C VAL A 115 1.96 4.53 4.46
N LEU A 116 0.86 4.84 5.12
CA LEU A 116 0.27 4.01 6.16
C LEU A 116 -0.85 3.15 5.60
N THR A 117 -1.01 1.96 6.13
CA THR A 117 -2.00 0.97 5.70
C THR A 117 -3.05 0.72 6.77
N ASP A 118 -4.28 0.42 6.37
CA ASP A 118 -5.36 0.02 7.28
C ASP A 118 -5.28 -1.47 7.71
N ARG A 119 -4.42 -2.25 7.04
CA ARG A 119 -4.20 -3.68 7.26
C ARG A 119 -2.82 -4.11 6.77
N ALA A 120 -2.44 -5.33 7.12
CA ALA A 120 -1.22 -5.94 6.62
C ALA A 120 -1.30 -6.21 5.11
N GLN A 121 -0.26 -5.81 4.38
CA GLN A 121 -0.14 -5.95 2.93
C GLN A 121 1.28 -6.38 2.55
N GLY A 122 1.47 -6.80 1.30
CA GLY A 122 2.80 -6.94 0.70
C GLY A 122 3.16 -5.69 -0.08
N GLY A 123 4.41 -5.26 -0.05
CA GLY A 123 4.86 -4.14 -0.88
C GLY A 123 6.36 -4.10 -1.13
N SER A 124 6.77 -3.23 -2.05
CA SER A 124 8.14 -3.08 -2.49
C SER A 124 8.45 -1.71 -3.12
N SER A 125 9.69 -1.52 -3.54
CA SER A 125 10.20 -0.39 -4.33
C SER A 125 11.00 -0.93 -5.52
N GLU A 126 10.31 -1.16 -6.64
CA GLU A 126 10.88 -1.83 -7.84
C GLU A 126 11.74 -0.90 -8.71
N ALA A 127 11.56 0.41 -8.61
CA ALA A 127 12.45 1.43 -9.15
C ALA A 127 12.67 2.56 -8.14
N ASP A 128 13.69 3.39 -8.37
CA ASP A 128 13.88 4.58 -7.55
C ASP A 128 12.71 5.55 -7.78
N GLY A 129 12.27 6.22 -6.71
CA GLY A 129 11.06 7.02 -6.69
C GLY A 129 9.76 6.23 -6.63
N GLN A 130 9.82 4.89 -6.60
CA GLN A 130 8.61 4.06 -6.58
C GLN A 130 8.38 3.40 -5.23
N LEU A 131 7.11 3.35 -4.81
CA LEU A 131 6.64 2.55 -3.70
C LEU A 131 5.32 1.89 -4.08
N GLU A 132 5.21 0.58 -3.95
CA GLU A 132 4.01 -0.17 -4.32
C GLU A 132 3.51 -1.09 -3.21
N LEU A 133 2.19 -1.25 -3.14
CA LEU A 133 1.51 -2.11 -2.18
C LEU A 133 0.46 -2.95 -2.92
N MET A 134 0.46 -4.25 -2.66
CA MET A 134 -0.56 -5.18 -3.15
C MET A 134 -1.84 -5.02 -2.33
N ILE A 135 -2.93 -4.64 -3.01
CA ILE A 135 -4.22 -4.31 -2.39
C ILE A 135 -5.24 -5.44 -2.50
N HIS A 136 -5.14 -6.27 -3.54
CA HIS A 136 -5.97 -7.47 -3.71
C HIS A 136 -5.29 -8.46 -4.65
N ARG A 137 -5.67 -9.74 -4.60
CA ARG A 137 -5.18 -10.76 -5.54
C ARG A 137 -6.26 -11.82 -5.75
N ARG A 138 -6.31 -12.38 -6.94
CA ARG A 138 -7.19 -13.50 -7.28
C ARG A 138 -6.44 -14.42 -8.23
N LEU A 139 -5.97 -15.55 -7.72
CA LEU A 139 -5.17 -16.52 -8.46
C LEU A 139 -5.98 -17.77 -8.73
N LEU A 140 -6.04 -18.17 -10.00
CA LEU A 140 -6.63 -19.44 -10.42
C LEU A 140 -5.59 -20.53 -10.18
N ALA A 141 -6.01 -21.63 -9.56
CA ALA A 141 -5.12 -22.65 -9.04
C ALA A 141 -4.17 -23.21 -10.10
N VAL A 142 -2.91 -23.41 -9.71
CA VAL A 142 -2.01 -24.38 -10.34
C VAL A 142 -1.71 -25.43 -9.28
N LYS A 143 -2.54 -26.48 -9.22
CA LYS A 143 -2.45 -27.64 -8.30
C LYS A 143 -2.47 -27.29 -6.79
N ASP A 144 -3.58 -27.64 -6.14
CA ASP A 144 -3.81 -27.77 -4.69
C ASP A 144 -3.73 -26.53 -3.78
N ILE A 145 -3.34 -25.35 -4.27
CA ILE A 145 -3.49 -24.09 -3.51
C ILE A 145 -4.15 -23.04 -4.42
N SER A 146 -5.48 -22.90 -4.31
CA SER A 146 -6.22 -21.86 -5.02
C SER A 146 -6.40 -20.63 -4.14
N LEU A 147 -5.89 -19.48 -4.59
CA LEU A 147 -6.12 -18.20 -3.94
C LEU A 147 -7.15 -17.39 -4.73
N ASN A 148 -8.29 -18.03 -4.98
CA ASN A 148 -9.34 -17.51 -5.87
C ASN A 148 -10.25 -16.48 -5.18
N GLU A 149 -10.01 -16.17 -3.90
CA GLU A 149 -10.68 -15.13 -3.11
C GLU A 149 -12.18 -15.00 -3.43
N THR A 150 -12.92 -16.11 -3.35
CA THR A 150 -14.35 -16.19 -3.65
C THR A 150 -15.19 -16.08 -2.38
N GLY A 151 -16.28 -15.32 -2.46
CA GLY A 151 -17.28 -15.23 -1.41
C GLY A 151 -18.18 -16.46 -1.32
N VAL A 152 -19.11 -16.44 -0.36
CA VAL A 152 -20.08 -17.52 -0.11
C VAL A 152 -21.03 -17.72 -1.30
N ASP A 153 -21.25 -16.68 -2.09
CA ASP A 153 -22.06 -16.71 -3.32
C ASP A 153 -21.29 -17.23 -4.56
N GLY A 154 -20.02 -17.62 -4.39
CA GLY A 154 -19.15 -18.10 -5.47
C GLY A 154 -18.56 -16.98 -6.34
N LYS A 155 -18.87 -15.71 -6.09
CA LYS A 155 -18.30 -14.58 -6.82
C LYS A 155 -16.97 -14.14 -6.21
N GLY A 156 -16.13 -13.44 -6.98
CA GLY A 156 -14.90 -12.86 -6.45
C GLY A 156 -15.20 -11.80 -5.38
N LEU A 157 -14.42 -11.80 -4.30
CA LEU A 157 -14.57 -10.84 -3.21
C LEU A 157 -14.28 -9.41 -3.67
N VAL A 158 -15.10 -8.48 -3.18
CA VAL A 158 -14.86 -7.04 -3.28
C VAL A 158 -14.24 -6.58 -1.97
N VAL A 159 -13.06 -5.99 -2.04
CA VAL A 159 -12.35 -5.48 -0.87
C VAL A 159 -12.28 -3.97 -0.95
N ARG A 160 -12.57 -3.32 0.18
CA ARG A 160 -12.33 -1.89 0.39
C ARG A 160 -11.27 -1.73 1.47
N GLY A 161 -10.35 -0.81 1.24
CA GLY A 161 -9.37 -0.42 2.23
C GLY A 161 -8.86 1.00 2.02
N LYS A 162 -8.00 1.43 2.94
CA LYS A 162 -7.46 2.79 2.98
C LYS A 162 -5.94 2.81 3.04
N HIS A 163 -5.37 3.77 2.34
CA HIS A 163 -3.99 4.22 2.51
C HIS A 163 -3.97 5.67 2.95
N TYR A 164 -3.04 6.01 3.83
CA TYR A 164 -2.82 7.39 4.27
C TYR A 164 -1.43 7.82 3.80
N LEU A 165 -1.40 8.80 2.91
CA LEU A 165 -0.22 9.25 2.18
C LEU A 165 0.19 10.65 2.63
N PHE A 166 1.47 10.88 2.86
CA PHE A 166 1.97 12.24 3.07
C PHE A 166 3.45 12.40 2.70
N PHE A 167 3.82 13.66 2.46
CA PHE A 167 5.18 14.10 2.20
C PHE A 167 5.64 15.03 3.33
N LYS A 168 6.77 14.71 3.97
CA LYS A 168 7.36 15.53 5.04
C LYS A 168 8.88 15.44 5.01
N PRO A 169 9.59 16.43 5.61
CA PRO A 169 11.00 16.26 5.94
C PRO A 169 11.24 15.00 6.76
N ILE A 170 12.40 14.35 6.61
CA ILE A 170 12.66 13.01 7.17
C ILE A 170 12.46 13.01 8.69
N ASN A 171 12.93 14.07 9.36
CA ASN A 171 12.83 14.21 10.82
C ASN A 171 11.38 14.45 11.31
N GLU A 172 10.58 15.18 10.54
CA GLU A 172 9.18 15.47 10.88
C GLU A 172 8.26 14.28 10.61
N SER A 173 8.52 13.54 9.52
CA SER A 173 7.76 12.36 9.13
C SER A 173 7.67 11.33 10.26
N THR A 174 8.76 11.17 11.03
CA THR A 174 8.82 10.26 12.19
C THR A 174 7.79 10.57 13.27
N LYS A 175 7.51 11.85 13.52
CA LYS A 175 6.50 12.24 14.51
C LYS A 175 5.10 11.96 13.98
N LEU A 176 4.85 12.37 12.73
CA LEU A 176 3.53 12.26 12.11
C LEU A 176 3.11 10.81 11.92
N TYR A 177 3.94 9.93 11.34
CA TYR A 177 3.51 8.55 11.18
C TYR A 177 3.29 7.87 12.53
N ARG A 178 4.08 8.16 13.57
CA ARG A 178 3.91 7.53 14.89
C ARG A 178 2.60 7.94 15.57
N ASP A 179 2.23 9.20 15.44
CA ASP A 179 0.96 9.71 15.98
C ASP A 179 -0.22 9.13 15.19
N LEU A 180 -0.20 9.28 13.86
CA LEU A 180 -1.27 8.82 12.98
C LEU A 180 -1.47 7.31 13.08
N SER A 181 -0.40 6.52 13.03
CA SER A 181 -0.37 5.08 13.33
C SER A 181 -1.21 4.72 14.56
N ARG A 182 -0.94 5.40 15.68
CA ARG A 182 -1.64 5.13 16.94
C ARG A 182 -3.13 5.48 16.82
N ARG A 183 -3.47 6.62 16.21
CA ARG A 183 -4.86 7.05 16.01
C ARG A 183 -5.64 6.07 15.14
N LEU A 184 -5.01 5.49 14.11
CA LEU A 184 -5.64 4.52 13.22
C LEU A 184 -5.89 3.18 13.92
N VAL A 185 -4.90 2.67 14.66
CA VAL A 185 -5.02 1.42 15.41
C VAL A 185 -6.00 1.55 16.59
N MET A 186 -5.96 2.69 17.30
CA MET A 186 -6.83 3.00 18.43
C MET A 186 -7.94 3.98 18.02
N SER A 187 -8.61 3.67 16.91
CA SER A 187 -9.70 4.50 16.41
C SER A 187 -10.86 4.58 17.42
N PRO A 188 -11.57 5.72 17.50
CA PRO A 188 -12.63 5.91 18.48
C PRO A 188 -13.79 4.95 18.23
N LEU A 189 -14.33 4.39 19.32
CA LEU A 189 -15.57 3.62 19.28
C LEU A 189 -16.77 4.58 19.28
N MET A 190 -17.57 4.53 18.23
CA MET A 190 -18.81 5.29 18.12
C MET A 190 -19.98 4.43 18.62
N THR A 191 -20.76 4.94 19.59
CA THR A 191 -22.00 4.31 20.09
C THR A 191 -23.16 5.27 19.88
N PHE A 192 -24.33 4.73 19.54
CA PHE A 192 -25.56 5.48 19.27
C PHE A 192 -26.69 4.99 20.17
#